data_AF-A0A930FKK8-F1
#
_entry.id   AF-A0A930FKK8-F1
#
_cell.length_a   1.000
_cell.length_b   1.000
_cell.length_c   1.000
_cell.angle_alpha   90.00
_cell.angle_beta   90.00
_cell.angle_gamma   90.00
#
_symmetry.space_group_name_H-M   'P 1'
#
loop_
_entity.id
_entity.type
_entity.pdbx_description
1 polymer ?
#
loop_
_entity_poly.entity_id
_entity_poly.type
_entity_poly.pdbx_seq_one_letter_code
_entity_poly.pdbx_strand_id
1 'polypeptide(L)'
;MEQEKYTFIDVCQQDFEGIEIPIIQRDYAQGREKEEKKRNRFLEALLKAINSDKGITLDFIYGSVIDNKLVPLDGQQRLTTLFLLHWYA
;
A
#
# COMPACT_ATOMS: atom_id res chain seq x y z
N MET A 1 -16.65 5.17 -14.92
CA MET A 1 -15.35 5.79 -14.61
C MET A 1 -14.30 4.70 -14.74
N GLU A 2 -13.38 4.82 -15.69
CA GLU A 2 -12.22 3.93 -15.72
C GLU A 2 -11.42 4.13 -14.44
N GLN A 3 -11.07 3.03 -13.77
CA GLN A 3 -10.17 3.07 -12.63
C GLN A 3 -8.75 3.13 -13.18
N GLU A 4 -8.10 4.29 -13.02
CA GLU A 4 -6.69 4.45 -13.37
C GLU A 4 -5.83 3.54 -12.49
N LYS A 5 -4.86 2.88 -13.12
CA LYS A 5 -3.92 1.98 -12.43
C LYS A 5 -2.62 2.73 -12.19
N TYR A 6 -2.22 2.77 -10.93
CA TYR A 6 -0.97 3.36 -10.48
C TYR A 6 -0.07 2.29 -9.87
N THR A 7 1.22 2.35 -10.17
CA THR A 7 2.24 1.68 -9.35
C THR A 7 2.44 2.46 -8.05
N PHE A 8 3.10 1.83 -7.07
CA PHE A 8 3.42 2.52 -5.82
C PHE A 8 4.27 3.78 -6.06
N ILE A 9 5.21 3.72 -7.00
CA ILE A 9 6.06 4.86 -7.35
C ILE A 9 5.25 5.97 -8.01
N ASP A 10 4.32 5.63 -8.91
CA ASP A 10 3.46 6.63 -9.53
C ASP A 10 2.65 7.40 -8.49
N VAL A 11 2.15 6.71 -7.44
CA VAL A 11 1.43 7.35 -6.32
C VAL A 11 2.35 8.29 -5.54
N CYS A 12 3.59 7.87 -5.25
CA CYS A 12 4.57 8.69 -4.54
C CYS A 12 5.05 9.91 -5.34
N GLN A 13 4.90 9.89 -6.67
CA GLN A 13 5.31 10.98 -7.58
C GLN A 13 4.17 11.92 -7.96
N GLN A 14 2.96 11.70 -7.45
CA GLN A 14 1.85 12.63 -7.64
C GLN A 14 2.13 13.97 -6.95
N ASP A 15 1.43 15.02 -7.40
CA ASP A 15 1.58 16.40 -6.89
C ASP A 15 0.95 16.63 -5.50
N PHE A 16 0.84 15.57 -4.70
CA PHE A 16 0.38 15.63 -3.32
C PHE A 16 1.57 15.79 -2.38
N GLU A 17 1.41 16.53 -1.28
CA GLU A 17 2.45 16.70 -0.24
C GLU A 17 2.82 15.38 0.45
N GLY A 18 1.95 14.37 0.37
CA GLY A 18 2.22 13.03 0.86
C GLY A 18 0.97 12.19 1.06
N ILE A 19 1.15 11.03 1.70
CA ILE A 19 0.07 10.12 2.11
C ILE A 19 -0.10 10.24 3.63
N GLU A 20 -1.30 10.55 4.09
CA GLU A 20 -1.60 10.72 5.52
C GLU A 20 -2.55 9.60 5.99
N ILE A 21 -2.07 8.75 6.89
CA ILE A 21 -2.91 7.70 7.48
C ILE A 21 -3.83 8.34 8.53
N PRO A 22 -5.16 8.28 8.38
CA PRO A 22 -6.09 8.95 9.29
C PRO A 22 -6.00 8.37 10.70
N ILE A 23 -6.34 9.16 11.73
CA ILE A 23 -6.32 8.77 13.18
C ILE A 23 -7.32 7.65 13.53
N ILE A 24 -8.35 7.44 12.70
CA ILE A 24 -9.32 6.36 12.87
C ILE A 24 -8.99 5.23 11.89
N GLN A 25 -7.97 4.46 12.24
CA GLN A 25 -7.47 3.31 11.51
C GLN A 25 -7.18 2.17 12.49
N ARG A 26 -7.26 0.93 12.01
CA ARG A 26 -6.85 -0.23 12.83
C ARG A 26 -5.33 -0.32 12.86
N ASP A 27 -4.76 -0.81 13.97
CA ASP A 27 -3.32 -1.09 13.99
C ASP A 27 -2.92 -2.00 12.84
N TYR A 28 -1.66 -1.88 12.43
CA TYR A 28 -1.06 -2.69 11.39
C TYR A 28 -1.13 -4.18 11.75
N ALA A 29 -2.10 -4.88 11.15
CA ALA A 29 -2.41 -6.25 11.54
C ALA A 29 -1.32 -7.24 11.10
N GLN A 30 -0.68 -7.00 9.96
CA GLN A 30 0.35 -7.88 9.42
C GLN A 30 1.60 -7.97 10.33
N GLY A 31 1.85 -6.96 11.17
CA GLY A 31 2.92 -6.98 12.17
C GLY A 31 2.63 -7.84 13.40
N ARG A 32 1.39 -8.32 13.58
CA ARG A 32 1.00 -9.14 14.75
C ARG A 32 1.48 -10.58 14.57
N GLU A 33 1.94 -11.21 15.66
CA GLU A 33 2.38 -12.61 15.64
C GLU A 33 1.30 -13.56 15.11
N LYS A 34 0.06 -13.40 15.60
CA LYS A 34 -1.10 -14.23 15.21
C LYS A 34 -1.54 -14.09 13.74
N GLU A 35 -1.07 -13.06 13.03
CA GLU A 35 -1.42 -12.82 11.62
C GLU A 35 -0.32 -13.30 10.66
N GLU A 36 0.60 -14.15 11.13
CA GLU A 36 1.72 -14.69 10.34
C GLU A 36 1.31 -15.24 8.98
N LYS A 37 0.24 -16.04 8.92
CA LYS A 37 -0.23 -16.62 7.64
C LYS A 37 -0.61 -15.55 6.62
N LYS A 38 -1.29 -14.47 7.05
CA LYS A 38 -1.68 -13.37 6.16
C LYS A 38 -0.47 -12.55 5.73
N ARG A 39 0.44 -12.25 6.67
CA ARG A 39 1.70 -11.55 6.40
C ARG A 39 2.53 -12.34 5.37
N ASN A 40 2.83 -13.60 5.64
CA ASN A 40 3.70 -14.43 4.79
C ASN A 40 3.11 -14.57 3.39
N ARG A 41 1.79 -14.81 3.26
CA ARG A 41 1.13 -14.86 1.95
C ARG A 41 1.29 -13.54 1.16
N PHE A 42 1.20 -12.40 1.84
CA PHE A 42 1.35 -11.11 1.19
C PHE A 42 2.80 -10.84 0.78
N LEU A 43 3.77 -11.10 1.66
CA LEU A 43 5.19 -10.94 1.38
C LEU A 43 5.65 -11.90 0.27
N GLU A 44 5.18 -13.14 0.25
CA GLU A 44 5.45 -14.09 -0.84
C GLU A 44 4.91 -13.60 -2.19
N ALA A 45 3.71 -12.99 -2.20
CA ALA A 45 3.14 -12.42 -3.42
C ALA A 45 4.02 -11.26 -3.93
N LEU A 46 4.46 -10.38 -3.03
CA LEU A 46 5.35 -9.26 -3.36
C LEU A 46 6.71 -9.76 -3.85
N LEU A 47 7.31 -10.74 -3.17
CA LEU A 47 8.58 -11.33 -3.56
C LEU A 47 8.52 -11.99 -4.94
N LYS A 48 7.43 -12.71 -5.25
CA LYS A 48 7.21 -13.30 -6.57
C LYS A 48 7.05 -12.23 -7.64
N ALA A 49 6.36 -11.14 -7.33
CA ALA A 49 6.16 -10.02 -8.26
C ALA A 49 7.50 -9.37 -8.63
N ILE A 50 8.36 -9.11 -7.64
CA ILE A 50 9.67 -8.48 -7.83
C ILE A 50 10.60 -9.37 -8.67
N ASN A 51 10.55 -10.69 -8.47
CA ASN A 51 11.38 -11.65 -9.20
C ASN A 51 10.79 -12.07 -10.56
N SER A 52 9.74 -11.42 -11.04
CA SER A 52 9.12 -11.73 -12.33
C SER A 52 8.97 -10.48 -13.18
N ASP A 53 8.92 -10.67 -14.49
CA ASP A 53 8.70 -9.57 -15.45
C ASP A 53 7.26 -9.03 -15.41
N LYS A 54 6.40 -9.58 -14.53
CA LYS A 54 4.99 -9.24 -14.38
C LYS A 54 4.72 -8.72 -12.96
N GLY A 55 4.30 -7.46 -12.86
CA GLY A 55 3.83 -6.91 -11.60
C GLY A 55 2.56 -7.60 -11.09
N ILE A 56 2.20 -7.34 -9.83
CA ILE A 56 0.92 -7.78 -9.25
C ILE A 56 -0.01 -6.60 -9.04
N THR A 57 -1.32 -6.85 -9.14
CA THR A 57 -2.34 -5.86 -8.77
C THR A 57 -2.66 -6.02 -7.29
N LEU A 58 -2.51 -4.95 -6.50
CA LEU A 58 -2.70 -4.94 -5.04
C LEU A 58 -4.12 -4.56 -4.62
N ASP A 59 -5.09 -4.91 -5.47
CA ASP A 59 -6.49 -4.47 -5.40
C ASP A 59 -6.61 -2.93 -5.42
N PHE A 60 -7.82 -2.41 -5.22
CA PHE A 60 -8.04 -0.97 -5.13
C PHE A 60 -7.58 -0.39 -3.77
N ILE A 61 -7.13 0.86 -3.81
CA ILE A 61 -6.94 1.71 -2.63
C ILE A 61 -7.98 2.82 -2.77
N TYR A 62 -8.77 3.04 -1.73
CA TYR A 62 -9.82 4.05 -1.73
C TYR A 62 -9.46 5.15 -0.74
N GLY A 63 -9.66 6.40 -1.13
CA GLY A 63 -9.30 7.56 -0.33
C GLY A 63 -9.79 8.85 -0.94
N SER A 64 -9.39 9.95 -0.32
CA SER A 64 -9.68 11.30 -0.79
C SER A 64 -8.43 12.17 -0.67
N VAL A 65 -8.33 13.19 -1.51
CA VAL A 65 -7.29 14.21 -1.38
C VAL A 65 -7.84 15.33 -0.49
N ILE A 66 -7.21 15.56 0.66
CA ILE A 66 -7.58 16.58 1.64
C ILE A 66 -6.32 17.37 1.96
N ASP A 67 -6.38 18.71 1.89
CA ASP A 67 -5.23 19.59 2.13
C ASP A 67 -3.96 19.16 1.37
N ASN A 68 -4.14 18.86 0.08
CA ASN A 68 -3.11 18.34 -0.83
C ASN A 68 -2.41 17.04 -0.39
N LYS A 69 -3.05 16.22 0.45
CA LYS A 69 -2.54 14.91 0.88
C LYS A 69 -3.52 13.81 0.51
N LEU A 70 -3.00 12.65 0.14
CA LEU A 70 -3.81 11.45 -0.05
C LEU A 70 -4.15 10.84 1.31
N VAL A 71 -5.44 10.85 1.66
CA VAL A 71 -5.96 10.23 2.89
C VAL A 71 -6.69 8.94 2.54
N PRO A 72 -6.05 7.76 2.69
CA PRO A 72 -6.68 6.47 2.39
C PRO A 72 -7.74 6.11 3.44
N LEU A 73 -8.94 5.77 2.96
CA LEU A 73 -10.05 5.19 3.72
C LEU A 73 -9.94 3.65 3.77
N ASP A 74 -9.43 3.03 2.70
CA ASP A 74 -9.07 1.60 2.65
C ASP A 74 -7.68 1.43 2.04
N GLY A 75 -7.03 0.29 2.32
CA GLY A 75 -5.73 -0.05 1.75
C GLY A 75 -4.53 0.53 2.51
N GLN A 76 -4.77 1.15 3.67
CA GLN A 76 -3.72 1.71 4.54
C GLN A 76 -2.60 0.70 4.83
N GLN A 77 -2.96 -0.54 5.23
CA GLN A 77 -1.96 -1.58 5.54
C GLN A 77 -1.12 -1.96 4.31
N ARG A 78 -1.72 -2.01 3.11
CA ARG A 78 -1.00 -2.32 1.87
C ARG A 78 0.02 -1.21 1.55
N LEU A 79 -0.40 0.05 1.66
CA LEU A 79 0.49 1.20 1.50
C LEU A 79 1.62 1.19 2.53
N THR A 80 1.32 0.89 3.79
CA THR A 80 2.34 0.78 4.85
C THR A 80 3.36 -0.31 4.52
N THR A 81 2.93 -1.50 4.09
CA THR A 81 3.88 -2.57 3.73
C THR A 81 4.76 -2.19 2.54
N LEU A 82 4.18 -1.57 1.51
CA LEU A 82 4.94 -1.13 0.33
C LEU A 82 5.95 -0.04 0.69
N PHE A 83 5.55 0.93 1.53
CA PHE A 83 6.44 1.95 2.02
C PHE A 83 7.61 1.36 2.83
N LEU A 84 7.33 0.41 3.72
CA LEU A 84 8.38 -0.28 4.47
C LEU A 84 9.32 -1.05 3.53
N LEU A 85 8.81 -1.78 2.55
CA LEU A 85 9.66 -2.46 1.57
C LEU A 85 10.52 -1.48 0.78
N HIS A 86 9.95 -0.36 0.33
CA HIS A 86 10.68 0.69 -0.38
C HIS A 86 11.77 1.34 0.48
N TRP A 87 11.53 1.49 1.79
CA TRP A 87 12.49 2.12 2.72
C TRP A 87 13.67 1.21 3.09
N TYR A 88 13.42 -0.09 3.25
CA TYR A 88 14.44 -1.04 3.73
C TYR A 88 15.22 -1.75 2.61
N ALA A 89 14.74 -1.71 1.36
CA ALA A 89 15.40 -2.31 0.19
C ALA A 89 16.28 -1.29 -0.53
#